data_AF-A0A1I7HRJ2-F1
#
_entry.id   AF-A0A1I7HRJ2-F1
#
_cell.length_a   1.000
_cell.length_b   1.000
_cell.length_c   1.000
_cell.angle_alpha   90.00
_cell.angle_beta   90.00
_cell.angle_gamma   90.00
#
_symmetry.space_group_name_H-M   'P 1'
#
loop_
_entity.id
_entity.type
_entity.pdbx_description
1 polymer ?
#
loop_
_entity_poly.entity_id
_entity_poly.type
_entity_poly.pdbx_seq_one_letter_code
_entity_poly.pdbx_strand_id
1 'polypeptide(L)'
;MTKKLLFLFDTDAVPNVFDTVVGYDGGADHIAGYGGVNPDNVGALVDGTIYTRGGSEKKSTAIFVGGGSMAAGEELFTAVKKRFFGPFRVSVMLDSNGSNTTAAAGVALVAKAAGSLQGKKAVVLAGTGPVGMRSAALLAGEGAEVTIAGRALDKTQAAADQINKRFKVNVKAAATPDEASRVALVKGTNLVFTAGAIGVELLPESAWAQESSIEFVADYNAQPPTGIGGIDVMDKGKERNGKQAFGALGIGGLKLKLHRACVGQLFESTDKVLDAEEIYSLAKSMA
;
A
#
# COMPACT_ATOMS: atom_id res chain seq x y z
N MET A 1 26.01 -1.13 -21.82
CA MET A 1 24.59 -1.37 -21.49
C MET A 1 23.88 -0.03 -21.39
N THR A 2 22.67 0.07 -21.92
CA THR A 2 21.82 1.26 -21.82
C THR A 2 21.43 1.51 -20.37
N LYS A 3 21.61 2.73 -19.87
CA LYS A 3 21.31 3.10 -18.48
C LYS A 3 19.83 2.97 -18.15
N LYS A 4 19.52 2.38 -16.99
CA LYS A 4 18.18 2.26 -16.41
C LYS A 4 17.74 3.60 -15.80
N LEU A 5 16.84 4.30 -16.48
CA LEU A 5 16.34 5.61 -16.09
C LEU A 5 14.95 5.46 -15.46
N LEU A 6 14.83 5.79 -14.18
CA LEU A 6 13.54 5.88 -13.50
C LEU A 6 13.09 7.33 -13.44
N PHE A 7 11.91 7.61 -13.99
CA PHE A 7 11.27 8.91 -13.87
C PHE A 7 10.28 8.86 -12.72
N LEU A 8 10.58 9.58 -11.64
CA LEU A 8 9.73 9.68 -10.45
C LEU A 8 8.79 10.88 -10.63
N PHE A 9 7.51 10.60 -10.88
CA PHE A 9 6.44 11.59 -11.00
C PHE A 9 5.69 11.66 -9.69
N ASP A 10 5.96 12.71 -8.92
CA ASP A 10 5.40 12.92 -7.59
C ASP A 10 4.31 13.99 -7.64
N THR A 11 3.16 13.71 -7.01
CA THR A 11 2.06 14.67 -6.91
C THR A 11 2.36 15.80 -5.93
N ASP A 12 3.25 15.56 -4.97
CA ASP A 12 3.66 16.55 -3.98
C ASP A 12 4.68 17.51 -4.60
N ALA A 13 4.86 18.68 -3.99
CA ALA A 13 5.74 19.73 -4.53
C ALA A 13 7.21 19.29 -4.65
N VAL A 14 7.64 18.33 -3.83
CA VAL A 14 9.01 17.80 -3.81
C VAL A 14 8.94 16.28 -3.91
N PRO A 15 9.68 15.65 -4.85
CA PRO A 15 9.73 14.19 -4.96
C PRO A 15 10.18 13.52 -3.67
N ASN A 16 9.53 12.41 -3.32
CA ASN A 16 9.82 11.70 -2.08
C ASN A 16 11.25 11.13 -2.05
N VAL A 17 12.00 11.50 -1.02
CA VAL A 17 13.38 11.01 -0.79
C VAL A 17 13.42 9.50 -0.53
N PHE A 18 12.41 8.96 0.17
CA PHE A 18 12.29 7.53 0.42
C PHE A 18 12.23 6.75 -0.90
N ASP A 19 11.36 7.16 -1.81
CA ASP A 19 11.18 6.49 -3.11
C ASP A 19 12.43 6.62 -3.98
N THR A 20 13.16 7.74 -3.86
CA THR A 20 14.46 7.92 -4.53
C THR A 20 15.48 6.90 -4.02
N VAL A 21 15.66 6.76 -2.70
CA VAL A 21 16.61 5.80 -2.12
C VAL A 21 16.25 4.38 -2.49
N VAL A 22 14.98 4.00 -2.33
CA VAL A 22 14.53 2.63 -2.64
C VAL A 22 14.56 2.34 -4.14
N GLY A 23 14.35 3.35 -4.99
CA GLY A 23 14.52 3.25 -6.43
C GLY A 23 15.95 2.92 -6.85
N TYR A 24 16.95 3.57 -6.24
CA TYR A 24 18.36 3.24 -6.50
C TYR A 24 18.71 1.84 -5.99
N ASP A 25 18.31 1.50 -4.76
CA ASP A 25 18.50 0.16 -4.19
C ASP A 25 17.76 -0.94 -4.99
N GLY A 26 16.70 -0.58 -5.71
CA GLY A 26 15.93 -1.45 -6.60
C GLY A 26 16.57 -1.65 -7.98
N GLY A 27 17.67 -0.96 -8.27
CA GLY A 27 18.47 -1.17 -9.47
C GLY A 27 18.27 -0.15 -10.59
N ALA A 28 17.69 1.02 -10.32
CA ALA A 28 17.77 2.16 -11.23
C ALA A 28 19.22 2.69 -11.29
N ASP A 29 19.73 3.01 -12.48
CA ASP A 29 21.03 3.66 -12.62
C ASP A 29 20.94 5.17 -12.32
N HIS A 30 19.83 5.78 -12.71
CA HIS A 30 19.55 7.20 -12.49
C HIS A 30 18.07 7.41 -12.21
N ILE A 31 17.77 8.32 -11.29
CA ILE A 31 16.41 8.77 -10.99
C ILE A 31 16.30 10.26 -11.28
N ALA A 32 15.32 10.63 -12.10
CA ALA A 32 14.93 12.01 -12.33
C ALA A 32 13.55 12.26 -11.71
N GLY A 33 13.52 13.01 -10.62
CA GLY A 33 12.30 13.34 -9.88
C GLY A 33 11.66 14.65 -10.33
N TYR A 34 10.34 14.63 -10.48
CA TYR A 34 9.50 15.78 -10.81
C TYR A 34 8.41 15.88 -9.74
N GLY A 35 8.31 17.04 -9.09
CA GLY A 35 7.23 17.35 -8.15
C GLY A 35 6.12 18.15 -8.81
N GLY A 36 4.95 18.19 -8.18
CA GLY A 36 3.77 18.90 -8.67
C GLY A 36 3.22 18.32 -9.98
N VAL A 37 3.48 17.03 -10.23
CA VAL A 37 3.00 16.36 -11.44
C VAL A 37 1.52 16.06 -11.29
N ASN A 38 0.76 16.32 -12.35
CA ASN A 38 -0.70 16.17 -12.37
C ASN A 38 -1.16 15.70 -13.77
N PRO A 39 -2.43 15.32 -13.95
CA PRO A 39 -2.94 14.85 -15.23
C PRO A 39 -2.75 15.81 -16.41
N ASP A 40 -2.68 17.13 -16.17
CA ASP A 40 -2.57 18.14 -17.21
C ASP A 40 -1.13 18.29 -17.74
N ASN A 41 -0.13 18.11 -16.88
CA ASN A 41 1.28 18.29 -17.25
C ASN A 41 2.04 16.98 -17.56
N VAL A 42 1.54 15.83 -17.10
CA VAL A 42 2.27 14.54 -17.23
C VAL A 42 2.45 14.07 -18.67
N GLY A 43 1.57 14.48 -19.59
CA GLY A 43 1.61 14.04 -20.98
C GLY A 43 2.96 14.28 -21.67
N ALA A 44 3.53 15.49 -21.51
CA ALA A 44 4.82 15.84 -22.09
C ALA A 44 5.98 15.07 -21.44
N LEU A 45 5.89 14.76 -20.14
CA LEU A 45 6.88 13.95 -19.45
C LEU A 45 6.87 12.52 -19.97
N VAL A 46 5.68 11.94 -20.18
CA VAL A 46 5.53 10.59 -20.74
C VAL A 46 6.03 10.52 -22.17
N ASP A 47 5.76 11.53 -23.00
CA ASP A 47 6.29 11.62 -24.36
C ASP A 47 7.82 11.47 -24.38
N GLY A 48 8.51 12.14 -23.46
CA GLY A 48 9.96 12.02 -23.28
C GLY A 48 10.42 10.60 -22.96
N THR A 49 9.59 9.77 -22.33
CA THR A 49 9.95 8.37 -22.02
C THR A 49 9.70 7.40 -23.17
N ILE A 50 8.70 7.66 -24.03
CA ILE A 50 8.26 6.72 -25.06
C ILE A 50 8.82 7.01 -26.47
N TYR A 51 9.25 8.25 -26.75
CA TYR A 51 9.80 8.64 -28.07
C TYR A 51 11.33 8.65 -28.14
N THR A 52 12.05 8.43 -27.03
CA THR A 52 13.50 8.63 -26.95
C THR A 52 14.33 7.35 -27.07
N ARG A 53 13.71 6.16 -26.95
CA ARG A 53 14.39 4.86 -27.09
C ARG A 53 13.60 3.90 -27.99
N GLY A 54 14.34 3.10 -28.76
CA GLY A 54 13.79 2.11 -29.69
C GLY A 54 14.07 0.67 -29.27
N GLY A 55 13.33 -0.28 -29.85
CA GLY A 55 13.58 -1.72 -29.70
C GLY A 55 13.76 -2.18 -28.24
N SER A 56 14.80 -2.97 -27.99
CA SER A 56 15.12 -3.52 -26.67
C SER A 56 15.60 -2.49 -25.65
N GLU A 57 15.90 -1.26 -26.05
CA GLU A 57 16.35 -0.20 -25.12
C GLU A 57 15.20 0.43 -24.34
N LYS A 58 13.96 0.33 -24.85
CA LYS A 58 12.77 0.91 -24.20
C LYS A 58 12.60 0.43 -22.76
N LYS A 59 12.87 -0.85 -22.49
CA LYS A 59 12.76 -1.41 -21.13
C LYS A 59 13.78 -0.80 -20.15
N SER A 60 14.79 -0.09 -20.62
CA SER A 60 15.73 0.63 -19.74
C SER A 60 15.17 1.99 -19.29
N THR A 61 13.93 2.35 -19.64
CA THR A 61 13.23 3.52 -19.10
C THR A 61 11.97 3.05 -18.39
N ALA A 62 11.68 3.61 -17.23
CA ALA A 62 10.48 3.30 -16.46
C ALA A 62 9.93 4.54 -15.76
N ILE A 63 8.66 4.47 -15.35
CA ILE A 63 7.97 5.52 -14.60
C ILE A 63 7.55 4.99 -13.23
N PHE A 64 7.73 5.81 -12.20
CA PHE A 64 7.18 5.59 -10.87
C PHE A 64 6.29 6.78 -10.52
N VAL A 65 5.06 6.51 -10.07
CA VAL A 65 4.11 7.51 -9.59
C VAL A 65 4.05 7.47 -8.07
N GLY A 66 4.38 8.60 -7.44
CA GLY A 66 4.51 8.75 -5.98
C GLY A 66 3.52 9.75 -5.36
N GLY A 67 3.95 10.40 -4.28
CA GLY A 67 3.21 11.46 -3.57
C GLY A 67 2.34 11.03 -2.40
N GLY A 68 1.83 12.00 -1.64
CA GLY A 68 1.11 11.76 -0.39
C GLY A 68 -0.38 11.48 -0.53
N SER A 69 -0.99 11.83 -1.67
CA SER A 69 -2.41 11.62 -1.93
C SER A 69 -2.63 10.43 -2.87
N MET A 70 -3.27 9.38 -2.35
CA MET A 70 -3.63 8.19 -3.15
C MET A 70 -4.52 8.56 -4.35
N ALA A 71 -5.53 9.40 -4.14
CA ALA A 71 -6.46 9.79 -5.19
C ALA A 71 -5.73 10.55 -6.32
N ALA A 72 -4.87 11.50 -5.97
CA ALA A 72 -4.06 12.22 -6.96
C ALA A 72 -3.08 11.26 -7.69
N GLY A 73 -2.47 10.33 -6.96
CA GLY A 73 -1.61 9.28 -7.53
C GLY A 73 -2.36 8.38 -8.53
N GLU A 74 -3.59 7.96 -8.23
CA GLU A 74 -4.43 7.15 -9.14
C GLU A 74 -4.83 7.91 -10.40
N GLU A 75 -5.20 9.19 -10.27
CA GLU A 75 -5.52 10.06 -11.40
C GLU A 75 -4.29 10.25 -12.30
N LEU A 76 -3.14 10.55 -11.70
CA LEU A 76 -1.87 10.71 -12.40
C LEU A 76 -1.44 9.41 -13.10
N PHE A 77 -1.51 8.27 -12.40
CA PHE A 77 -1.19 6.96 -12.95
C PHE A 77 -2.12 6.57 -14.12
N THR A 78 -3.39 6.95 -14.03
CA THR A 78 -4.35 6.77 -15.14
C THR A 78 -3.97 7.64 -16.33
N ALA A 79 -3.60 8.91 -16.11
CA ALA A 79 -3.16 9.82 -17.17
C ALA A 79 -1.87 9.33 -17.86
N VAL A 80 -0.90 8.79 -17.10
CA VAL A 80 0.30 8.14 -17.65
C VAL A 80 -0.09 7.02 -18.61
N LYS A 81 -0.90 6.07 -18.14
CA LYS A 81 -1.33 4.92 -18.97
C LYS A 81 -2.13 5.35 -20.19
N LYS A 82 -2.96 6.39 -20.07
CA LYS A 82 -3.75 6.95 -21.18
C LYS A 82 -2.86 7.57 -22.27
N ARG A 83 -1.66 8.05 -21.94
CA ARG A 83 -0.73 8.63 -22.91
C ARG A 83 -0.03 7.58 -23.77
N PHE A 84 0.06 6.34 -23.30
CA PHE A 84 0.62 5.22 -24.07
C PHE A 84 -0.26 4.82 -25.27
N PHE A 85 0.35 4.37 -26.36
CA PHE A 85 -0.35 3.83 -27.52
C PHE A 85 0.51 2.81 -28.27
N GLY A 86 -0.10 1.71 -28.77
CA GLY A 86 0.64 0.65 -29.44
C GLY A 86 1.88 0.20 -28.65
N PRO A 87 3.07 0.08 -29.28
CA PRO A 87 4.33 -0.24 -28.60
C PRO A 87 5.06 0.98 -27.99
N PHE A 88 4.44 2.17 -27.98
CA PHE A 88 4.99 3.38 -27.37
C PHE A 88 4.54 3.46 -25.91
N ARG A 89 5.25 2.70 -25.08
CA ARG A 89 5.03 2.57 -23.65
C ARG A 89 6.30 2.14 -22.93
N VAL A 90 6.31 2.36 -21.63
CA VAL A 90 7.31 1.87 -20.69
C VAL A 90 6.60 1.27 -19.48
N SER A 91 7.31 0.46 -18.70
CA SER A 91 6.77 -0.06 -17.45
C SER A 91 6.51 1.07 -16.45
N VAL A 92 5.42 0.95 -15.69
CA VAL A 92 4.95 1.98 -14.75
C VAL A 92 4.55 1.36 -13.40
N MET A 93 4.92 2.01 -12.29
CA MET A 93 4.54 1.64 -10.93
C MET A 93 3.78 2.78 -10.23
N LEU A 94 2.84 2.46 -9.35
CA LEU A 94 2.18 3.39 -8.44
C LEU A 94 2.42 2.96 -6.98
N ASP A 95 2.95 3.85 -6.14
CA ASP A 95 3.15 3.56 -4.70
C ASP A 95 3.17 4.84 -3.85
N SER A 96 2.15 5.71 -3.98
CA SER A 96 2.00 6.94 -3.19
C SER A 96 2.19 6.70 -1.69
N ASN A 97 3.26 7.26 -1.11
CA ASN A 97 3.72 7.07 0.27
C ASN A 97 3.76 5.60 0.74
N GLY A 98 4.14 4.68 -0.15
CA GLY A 98 4.22 3.26 0.18
C GLY A 98 2.86 2.57 0.37
N SER A 99 1.77 3.17 -0.12
CA SER A 99 0.41 2.65 0.01
C SER A 99 0.28 1.20 -0.46
N ASN A 100 0.65 0.92 -1.70
CA ASN A 100 0.55 -0.41 -2.29
C ASN A 100 1.54 -1.38 -1.64
N THR A 101 2.81 -1.01 -1.51
CA THR A 101 3.84 -1.94 -1.03
C THR A 101 3.71 -2.26 0.47
N THR A 102 3.29 -1.31 1.29
CA THR A 102 3.09 -1.52 2.74
C THR A 102 1.84 -2.36 3.00
N ALA A 103 0.73 -2.03 2.34
CA ALA A 103 -0.49 -2.81 2.43
C ALA A 103 -0.27 -4.25 1.95
N ALA A 104 0.34 -4.41 0.78
CA ALA A 104 0.64 -5.72 0.21
C ALA A 104 1.53 -6.57 1.12
N ALA A 105 2.60 -5.99 1.68
CA ALA A 105 3.46 -6.70 2.61
C ALA A 105 2.72 -7.14 3.89
N GLY A 106 1.94 -6.23 4.50
CA GLY A 106 1.19 -6.54 5.71
C GLY A 106 0.14 -7.62 5.49
N VAL A 107 -0.67 -7.46 4.45
CA VAL A 107 -1.74 -8.43 4.12
C VAL A 107 -1.14 -9.77 3.72
N ALA A 108 -0.06 -9.82 2.95
CA ALA A 108 0.57 -11.09 2.53
C ALA A 108 1.14 -11.87 3.73
N LEU A 109 1.78 -11.18 4.69
CA LEU A 109 2.29 -11.82 5.91
C LEU A 109 1.17 -12.42 6.76
N VAL A 110 0.09 -11.67 6.95
CA VAL A 110 -1.08 -12.12 7.72
C VAL A 110 -1.80 -13.26 6.99
N ALA A 111 -2.01 -13.14 5.67
CA ALA A 111 -2.62 -14.19 4.86
C ALA A 111 -1.81 -15.49 4.91
N LYS A 112 -0.47 -15.40 4.85
CA LYS A 112 0.42 -16.55 4.98
C LYS A 112 0.29 -17.21 6.35
N ALA A 113 0.24 -16.44 7.43
CA ALA A 113 0.08 -16.97 8.79
C ALA A 113 -1.30 -17.60 9.01
N ALA A 114 -2.35 -17.01 8.43
CA ALA A 114 -3.72 -17.52 8.50
C ALA A 114 -3.98 -18.74 7.61
N GLY A 115 -3.15 -18.97 6.58
CA GLY A 115 -3.37 -19.95 5.52
C GLY A 115 -4.47 -19.56 4.52
N SER A 116 -5.58 -18.97 5.01
CA SER A 116 -6.64 -18.38 4.20
C SER A 116 -7.36 -17.27 4.98
N LEU A 117 -7.76 -16.21 4.26
CA LEU A 117 -8.57 -15.12 4.82
C LEU A 117 -10.06 -15.23 4.45
N GLN A 118 -10.45 -16.24 3.67
CA GLN A 118 -11.81 -16.42 3.19
C GLN A 118 -12.80 -16.52 4.35
N GLY A 119 -13.81 -15.63 4.35
CA GLY A 119 -14.88 -15.59 5.36
C GLY A 119 -14.46 -15.06 6.74
N LYS A 120 -13.19 -14.69 6.94
CA LYS A 120 -12.75 -14.05 8.18
C LYS A 120 -13.19 -12.59 8.22
N LYS A 121 -13.52 -12.09 9.41
CA LYS A 121 -13.89 -10.68 9.63
C LYS A 121 -12.66 -9.85 9.92
N ALA A 122 -12.43 -8.83 9.11
CA ALA A 122 -11.29 -7.92 9.24
C ALA A 122 -11.75 -6.49 9.52
N VAL A 123 -11.11 -5.83 10.49
CA VAL A 123 -11.27 -4.40 10.75
C VAL A 123 -9.97 -3.67 10.44
N VAL A 124 -10.06 -2.57 9.69
CA VAL A 124 -8.94 -1.64 9.47
C VAL A 124 -9.24 -0.32 10.18
N LEU A 125 -8.65 -0.14 11.36
CA LEU A 125 -8.78 1.08 12.15
C LEU A 125 -7.99 2.22 11.51
N ALA A 126 -8.59 3.42 11.51
CA ALA A 126 -8.10 4.58 10.77
C ALA A 126 -7.86 4.27 9.27
N GLY A 127 -8.73 3.45 8.69
CA GLY A 127 -8.58 2.86 7.35
C GLY A 127 -8.80 3.82 6.18
N THR A 128 -9.02 5.12 6.42
CA THR A 128 -9.29 6.12 5.37
C THR A 128 -8.03 6.67 4.69
N GLY A 129 -6.84 6.36 5.22
CA GLY A 129 -5.57 6.74 4.61
C GLY A 129 -5.14 5.78 3.49
N PRO A 130 -4.14 6.15 2.66
CA PRO A 130 -3.70 5.36 1.52
C PRO A 130 -3.40 3.88 1.84
N VAL A 131 -2.60 3.63 2.89
CA VAL A 131 -2.26 2.26 3.33
C VAL A 131 -3.51 1.52 3.79
N GLY A 132 -4.33 2.14 4.64
CA GLY A 132 -5.55 1.52 5.16
C GLY A 132 -6.55 1.12 4.06
N MET A 133 -6.74 1.99 3.06
CA MET A 133 -7.61 1.72 1.93
C MET A 133 -7.10 0.56 1.08
N ARG A 134 -5.79 0.51 0.80
CA ARG A 134 -5.18 -0.61 0.07
C ARG A 134 -5.24 -1.91 0.87
N SER A 135 -4.98 -1.88 2.17
CA SER A 135 -5.10 -3.08 3.02
C SER A 135 -6.53 -3.62 2.99
N ALA A 136 -7.53 -2.75 3.09
CA ALA A 136 -8.93 -3.14 3.01
C ALA A 136 -9.30 -3.75 1.65
N ALA A 137 -8.82 -3.16 0.55
CA ALA A 137 -9.00 -3.71 -0.80
C ALA A 137 -8.41 -5.13 -0.94
N LEU A 138 -7.17 -5.32 -0.49
CA LEU A 138 -6.45 -6.59 -0.59
C LEU A 138 -7.06 -7.67 0.31
N LEU A 139 -7.44 -7.32 1.55
CA LEU A 139 -8.16 -8.23 2.46
C LEU A 139 -9.49 -8.69 1.86
N ALA A 140 -10.26 -7.78 1.26
CA ALA A 140 -11.52 -8.11 0.62
C ALA A 140 -11.30 -8.97 -0.65
N GLY A 141 -10.22 -8.72 -1.39
CA GLY A 141 -9.81 -9.55 -2.53
C GLY A 141 -9.42 -10.99 -2.15
N GLU A 142 -8.95 -11.20 -0.92
CA GLU A 142 -8.71 -12.54 -0.33
C GLU A 142 -9.98 -13.18 0.27
N GLY A 143 -11.14 -12.55 0.09
CA GLY A 143 -12.43 -13.07 0.54
C GLY A 143 -12.77 -12.80 2.01
N ALA A 144 -12.05 -11.89 2.67
CA ALA A 144 -12.40 -11.44 4.02
C ALA A 144 -13.64 -10.51 4.01
N GLU A 145 -14.41 -10.54 5.09
CA GLU A 145 -15.46 -9.55 5.36
C GLU A 145 -14.82 -8.32 6.01
N VAL A 146 -14.65 -7.25 5.23
CA VAL A 146 -13.86 -6.08 5.66
C VAL A 146 -14.75 -4.91 6.10
N THR A 147 -14.40 -4.32 7.25
CA THR A 147 -14.91 -3.01 7.68
C THR A 147 -13.73 -2.04 7.87
N ILE A 148 -13.76 -0.90 7.19
CA ILE A 148 -12.84 0.21 7.48
C ILE A 148 -13.47 1.16 8.51
N ALA A 149 -12.65 1.67 9.42
CA ALA A 149 -13.08 2.59 10.46
C ALA A 149 -12.41 3.95 10.33
N GLY A 150 -13.16 5.02 10.59
CA GLY A 150 -12.66 6.38 10.66
C GLY A 150 -13.48 7.22 11.63
N ARG A 151 -13.01 8.42 11.97
CA ARG A 151 -13.67 9.26 12.97
C ARG A 151 -15.07 9.75 12.57
N ALA A 152 -15.29 9.96 11.26
CA ALA A 152 -16.54 10.49 10.71
C ALA A 152 -17.07 9.55 9.62
N LEU A 153 -18.37 9.22 9.70
CA LEU A 153 -18.99 8.20 8.85
C LEU A 153 -18.95 8.58 7.37
N ASP A 154 -19.24 9.84 7.04
CA ASP A 154 -19.26 10.40 5.69
C ASP A 154 -17.93 10.17 4.96
N LYS A 155 -16.81 10.57 5.58
CA LYS A 155 -15.47 10.39 5.02
C LYS A 155 -15.08 8.93 4.91
N THR A 156 -15.52 8.12 5.88
CA THR A 156 -15.21 6.69 5.90
C THR A 156 -15.99 5.93 4.84
N GLN A 157 -17.26 6.29 4.62
CA GLN A 157 -18.09 5.76 3.56
C GLN A 157 -17.54 6.13 2.19
N ALA A 158 -17.13 7.39 1.99
CA ALA A 158 -16.50 7.81 0.74
C ALA A 158 -15.24 6.99 0.41
N ALA A 159 -14.40 6.68 1.41
CA ALA A 159 -13.23 5.82 1.23
C ALA A 159 -13.64 4.37 0.88
N ALA A 160 -14.65 3.82 1.55
CA ALA A 160 -15.17 2.48 1.24
C ALA A 160 -15.74 2.42 -0.18
N ASP A 161 -16.49 3.43 -0.60
CA ASP A 161 -17.05 3.52 -1.94
C ASP A 161 -15.97 3.60 -3.03
N GLN A 162 -14.89 4.35 -2.77
CA GLN A 162 -13.72 4.39 -3.67
C GLN A 162 -13.07 3.01 -3.81
N ILE A 163 -12.85 2.30 -2.71
CA ILE A 163 -12.31 0.93 -2.71
C ILE A 163 -13.22 0.00 -3.50
N ASN A 164 -14.51 -0.02 -3.17
CA ASN A 164 -15.51 -0.88 -3.81
C ASN A 164 -15.59 -0.62 -5.31
N LYS A 165 -15.54 0.65 -5.73
CA LYS A 165 -15.54 1.03 -7.15
C LYS A 165 -14.30 0.55 -7.90
N ARG A 166 -13.10 0.75 -7.33
CA ARG A 166 -11.80 0.42 -7.96
C ARG A 166 -11.53 -1.08 -8.00
N PHE A 167 -11.85 -1.79 -6.91
CA PHE A 167 -11.47 -3.20 -6.72
C PHE A 167 -12.63 -4.19 -6.91
N LYS A 168 -13.86 -3.70 -7.11
CA LYS A 168 -15.06 -4.54 -7.29
C LYS A 168 -15.32 -5.47 -6.08
N VAL A 169 -15.14 -4.92 -4.89
CA VAL A 169 -15.33 -5.59 -3.60
C VAL A 169 -16.48 -4.93 -2.81
N ASN A 170 -16.77 -5.45 -1.60
CA ASN A 170 -17.82 -4.95 -0.72
C ASN A 170 -17.28 -4.67 0.71
N VAL A 171 -16.46 -3.63 0.82
CA VAL A 171 -15.96 -3.08 2.08
C VAL A 171 -17.04 -2.22 2.75
N LYS A 172 -17.24 -2.42 4.05
CA LYS A 172 -18.15 -1.62 4.88
C LYS A 172 -17.42 -0.47 5.56
N ALA A 173 -18.14 0.59 5.91
CA ALA A 173 -17.62 1.71 6.69
C ALA A 173 -18.25 1.77 8.08
N ALA A 174 -17.46 2.16 9.08
CA ALA A 174 -17.92 2.41 10.44
C ALA A 174 -17.31 3.69 11.02
N ALA A 175 -18.10 4.44 11.79
CA ALA A 175 -17.61 5.59 12.54
C ALA A 175 -17.08 5.15 13.91
N THR A 176 -15.85 5.54 14.22
CA THR A 176 -15.19 5.32 15.50
C THR A 176 -14.53 6.63 15.98
N PRO A 177 -15.30 7.61 16.49
CA PRO A 177 -14.77 8.92 16.87
C PRO A 177 -13.84 8.88 18.09
N ASP A 178 -13.92 7.84 18.91
CA ASP A 178 -13.21 7.69 20.18
C ASP A 178 -12.67 6.27 20.37
N GLU A 179 -12.00 6.00 21.50
CA GLU A 179 -11.47 4.67 21.80
C GLU A 179 -12.57 3.63 22.02
N ALA A 180 -13.61 3.98 22.80
CA ALA A 180 -14.68 3.05 23.14
C ALA A 180 -15.37 2.48 21.90
N SER A 181 -15.59 3.30 20.87
CA SER A 181 -16.14 2.88 19.58
C SER A 181 -15.18 2.00 18.78
N ARG A 182 -13.86 2.24 18.81
CA ARG A 182 -12.85 1.34 18.21
C ARG A 182 -12.84 -0.02 18.90
N VAL A 183 -12.85 -0.03 20.23
CA VAL A 183 -12.89 -1.27 21.03
C VAL A 183 -14.19 -2.05 20.77
N ALA A 184 -15.33 -1.38 20.67
CA ALA A 184 -16.59 -2.03 20.34
C ALA A 184 -16.59 -2.66 18.94
N LEU A 185 -15.97 -2.00 17.96
CA LEU A 185 -15.95 -2.45 16.58
C LEU A 185 -15.12 -3.73 16.36
N VAL A 186 -14.04 -3.93 17.14
CA VAL A 186 -13.16 -5.09 16.95
C VAL A 186 -13.69 -6.38 17.59
N LYS A 187 -14.75 -6.30 18.41
CA LYS A 187 -15.36 -7.48 19.05
C LYS A 187 -15.91 -8.45 18.00
N GLY A 188 -15.64 -9.75 18.16
CA GLY A 188 -16.11 -10.76 17.22
C GLY A 188 -15.42 -10.74 15.84
N THR A 189 -14.32 -10.00 15.70
CA THR A 189 -13.50 -9.96 14.47
C THR A 189 -12.29 -10.89 14.59
N ASN A 190 -11.76 -11.35 13.45
CA ASN A 190 -10.61 -12.26 13.40
C ASN A 190 -9.30 -11.50 13.19
N LEU A 191 -9.32 -10.41 12.40
CA LEU A 191 -8.14 -9.65 12.01
C LEU A 191 -8.33 -8.18 12.33
N VAL A 192 -7.34 -7.55 12.95
CA VAL A 192 -7.33 -6.10 13.18
C VAL A 192 -6.06 -5.48 12.62
N PHE A 193 -6.22 -4.55 11.70
CA PHE A 193 -5.15 -3.71 11.16
C PHE A 193 -5.30 -2.29 11.71
N THR A 194 -4.19 -1.63 12.02
CA THR A 194 -4.16 -0.21 12.37
C THR A 194 -3.34 0.59 11.35
N ALA A 195 -3.98 1.57 10.71
CA ALA A 195 -3.39 2.43 9.68
C ALA A 195 -3.44 3.91 10.10
N GLY A 196 -3.23 4.15 11.40
CA GLY A 196 -3.31 5.46 12.03
C GLY A 196 -2.18 6.41 11.66
N ALA A 197 -2.31 7.65 12.14
CA ALA A 197 -1.21 8.59 12.11
C ALA A 197 -0.02 8.08 12.95
N ILE A 198 1.17 8.52 12.58
CA ILE A 198 2.42 8.19 13.26
C ILE A 198 2.35 8.62 14.74
N GLY A 199 2.77 7.74 15.66
CA GLY A 199 2.81 8.03 17.10
C GLY A 199 1.42 8.13 17.74
N VAL A 200 0.41 7.45 17.21
CA VAL A 200 -0.94 7.43 17.76
C VAL A 200 -1.37 6.00 18.04
N GLU A 201 -1.72 5.72 19.29
CA GLU A 201 -2.34 4.45 19.68
C GLU A 201 -3.83 4.45 19.32
N LEU A 202 -4.27 3.38 18.65
CA LEU A 202 -5.65 3.18 18.22
C LEU A 202 -6.32 2.04 18.98
N LEU A 203 -5.57 1.02 19.39
CA LEU A 203 -6.14 -0.15 20.07
C LEU A 203 -5.25 -0.55 21.26
N PRO A 204 -5.66 -0.23 22.50
CA PRO A 204 -4.88 -0.59 23.69
C PRO A 204 -4.85 -2.11 23.87
N GLU A 205 -3.83 -2.62 24.57
CA GLU A 205 -3.65 -4.07 24.78
C GLU A 205 -4.89 -4.75 25.39
N SER A 206 -5.50 -4.09 26.36
CA SER A 206 -6.71 -4.58 27.05
C SER A 206 -7.90 -4.81 26.11
N ALA A 207 -7.95 -4.12 24.96
CA ALA A 207 -9.04 -4.23 24.00
C ALA A 207 -8.91 -5.42 23.05
N TRP A 208 -7.71 -5.94 22.82
CA TRP A 208 -7.48 -7.05 21.90
C TRP A 208 -6.98 -8.32 22.57
N ALA A 209 -6.20 -8.23 23.66
CA ALA A 209 -5.60 -9.39 24.31
C ALA A 209 -6.64 -10.41 24.80
N GLN A 210 -7.77 -9.94 25.34
CA GLN A 210 -8.83 -10.77 25.91
C GLN A 210 -9.99 -11.07 24.95
N GLU A 211 -10.02 -10.46 23.77
CA GLU A 211 -11.05 -10.72 22.77
C GLU A 211 -10.76 -12.06 22.08
N SER A 212 -11.54 -13.09 22.41
CA SER A 212 -11.26 -14.47 22.00
C SER A 212 -11.35 -14.68 20.49
N SER A 213 -12.11 -13.86 19.77
CA SER A 213 -12.25 -13.97 18.32
C SER A 213 -11.03 -13.49 17.54
N ILE A 214 -10.24 -12.55 18.09
CA ILE A 214 -9.08 -11.98 17.38
C ILE A 214 -7.98 -13.03 17.30
N GLU A 215 -7.51 -13.28 16.09
CA GLU A 215 -6.44 -14.22 15.78
C GLU A 215 -5.15 -13.49 15.37
N PHE A 216 -5.32 -12.37 14.65
CA PHE A 216 -4.21 -11.61 14.05
C PHE A 216 -4.36 -10.11 14.31
N VAL A 217 -3.25 -9.47 14.71
CA VAL A 217 -3.15 -8.01 14.82
C VAL A 217 -1.96 -7.50 14.02
N ALA A 218 -2.16 -6.42 13.27
CA ALA A 218 -1.14 -5.83 12.41
C ALA A 218 -1.15 -4.30 12.54
N ASP A 219 0.04 -3.72 12.69
CA ASP A 219 0.21 -2.28 12.88
C ASP A 219 1.21 -1.72 11.87
N TYR A 220 0.84 -0.61 11.23
CA TYR A 220 1.69 0.12 10.30
C TYR A 220 2.46 1.27 10.94
N ASN A 221 2.17 1.63 12.20
CA ASN A 221 2.85 2.69 12.93
C ASN A 221 4.15 2.18 13.58
N ALA A 222 5.29 2.67 13.09
CA ALA A 222 6.61 2.32 13.63
C ALA A 222 7.08 3.25 14.76
N GLN A 223 6.39 4.37 15.00
CA GLN A 223 6.80 5.36 15.99
C GLN A 223 5.98 5.20 17.28
N PRO A 224 6.63 5.11 18.45
CA PRO A 224 5.94 5.09 19.73
C PRO A 224 5.13 6.38 20.02
N PRO A 225 3.97 6.27 20.67
CA PRO A 225 3.25 5.02 20.96
C PRO A 225 2.79 4.33 19.66
N THR A 226 2.91 3.00 19.60
CA THR A 226 2.46 2.18 18.47
C THR A 226 0.94 2.27 18.30
N GLY A 227 0.43 1.92 17.12
CA GLY A 227 -1.00 1.86 16.83
C GLY A 227 -1.74 0.81 17.64
N ILE A 228 -1.07 -0.30 17.97
CA ILE A 228 -1.58 -1.37 18.84
C ILE A 228 -0.72 -1.44 20.10
N GLY A 229 -1.35 -1.40 21.27
CA GLY A 229 -0.68 -1.57 22.55
C GLY A 229 -0.24 -3.02 22.78
N GLY A 230 0.90 -3.22 23.45
CA GLY A 230 1.38 -4.56 23.84
C GLY A 230 2.12 -5.35 22.75
N ILE A 231 2.26 -4.81 21.54
CA ILE A 231 3.08 -5.39 20.46
C ILE A 231 4.46 -4.70 20.36
N ASP A 232 5.43 -5.37 19.73
CA ASP A 232 6.73 -4.80 19.39
C ASP A 232 6.76 -4.46 17.89
N VAL A 233 7.37 -3.32 17.52
CA VAL A 233 7.46 -2.88 16.12
C VAL A 233 8.18 -3.89 15.22
N MET A 234 9.02 -4.78 15.77
CA MET A 234 9.73 -5.84 15.05
C MET A 234 8.94 -7.16 14.96
N ASP A 235 7.77 -7.26 15.58
CA ASP A 235 6.99 -8.50 15.55
C ASP A 235 6.63 -8.89 14.12
N LYS A 236 6.83 -10.16 13.80
CA LYS A 236 6.53 -10.72 12.48
C LYS A 236 5.85 -12.08 12.63
N GLY A 237 4.58 -12.06 12.99
CA GLY A 237 3.81 -13.26 13.33
C GLY A 237 4.15 -13.84 14.69
N LYS A 238 4.67 -12.99 15.60
CA LYS A 238 5.05 -13.40 16.96
C LYS A 238 3.80 -13.70 17.79
N GLU A 239 3.83 -14.77 18.55
CA GLU A 239 2.75 -15.08 19.49
C GLU A 239 2.73 -14.05 20.63
N ARG A 240 1.54 -13.48 20.87
CA ARG A 240 1.22 -12.60 21.99
C ARG A 240 -0.22 -12.82 22.41
N ASN A 241 -0.43 -13.07 23.70
CA ASN A 241 -1.78 -13.23 24.27
C ASN A 241 -2.62 -14.31 23.54
N GLY A 242 -1.97 -15.37 23.03
CA GLY A 242 -2.61 -16.45 22.26
C GLY A 242 -2.92 -16.09 20.80
N LYS A 243 -2.34 -15.02 20.26
CA LYS A 243 -2.62 -14.43 18.94
C LYS A 243 -1.33 -14.14 18.20
N GLN A 244 -1.36 -13.87 16.90
CA GLN A 244 -0.16 -13.48 16.14
C GLN A 244 -0.12 -11.99 15.83
N ALA A 245 0.96 -11.34 16.26
CA ALA A 245 1.18 -9.90 16.09
C ALA A 245 2.20 -9.60 14.98
N PHE A 246 1.94 -8.53 14.23
CA PHE A 246 2.79 -7.98 13.18
C PHE A 246 3.01 -6.48 13.41
N GLY A 247 4.23 -6.11 13.80
CA GLY A 247 4.64 -4.73 13.98
C GLY A 247 5.12 -4.08 12.69
N ALA A 248 5.15 -2.75 12.69
CA ALA A 248 5.41 -1.96 11.49
C ALA A 248 6.80 -2.20 10.85
N LEU A 249 7.84 -2.48 11.63
CA LEU A 249 9.18 -2.83 11.11
C LEU A 249 9.26 -4.30 10.68
N GLY A 250 8.53 -5.19 11.35
CA GLY A 250 8.35 -6.58 10.90
C GLY A 250 7.71 -6.66 9.51
N ILE A 251 6.68 -5.85 9.28
CA ILE A 251 6.05 -5.63 7.96
C ILE A 251 7.00 -4.88 7.02
N GLY A 252 7.61 -3.80 7.52
CA GLY A 252 8.53 -2.90 6.80
C GLY A 252 9.72 -3.64 6.16
N GLY A 253 10.21 -4.70 6.82
CA GLY A 253 11.25 -5.56 6.28
C GLY A 253 10.84 -6.26 4.97
N LEU A 254 9.59 -6.73 4.85
CA LEU A 254 9.08 -7.27 3.58
C LEU A 254 8.77 -6.14 2.59
N LYS A 255 8.14 -5.06 3.05
CA LYS A 255 7.81 -3.87 2.23
C LYS A 255 9.03 -3.35 1.47
N LEU A 256 10.17 -3.17 2.14
CA LEU A 256 11.39 -2.69 1.51
C LEU A 256 11.91 -3.64 0.44
N LYS A 257 11.93 -4.95 0.70
CA LYS A 257 12.33 -5.96 -0.29
C LYS A 257 11.38 -5.97 -1.49
N LEU A 258 10.08 -5.91 -1.23
CA LEU A 258 9.03 -5.89 -2.24
C LEU A 258 9.15 -4.66 -3.15
N HIS A 259 9.28 -3.46 -2.58
CA HIS A 259 9.40 -2.23 -3.35
C HIS A 259 10.66 -2.27 -4.23
N ARG A 260 11.82 -2.68 -3.69
CA ARG A 260 13.06 -2.86 -4.50
C ARG A 260 12.85 -3.86 -5.64
N ALA A 261 12.19 -4.97 -5.38
CA ALA A 261 11.89 -5.97 -6.41
C ALA A 261 10.96 -5.42 -7.49
N CYS A 262 9.93 -4.63 -7.12
CA CYS A 262 9.06 -3.95 -8.07
C CYS A 262 9.84 -3.01 -9.01
N VAL A 263 10.73 -2.18 -8.44
CA VAL A 263 11.59 -1.29 -9.24
C VAL A 263 12.47 -2.09 -10.20
N GLY A 264 13.06 -3.19 -9.73
CA GLY A 264 13.84 -4.09 -10.60
C GLY A 264 13.03 -4.60 -11.80
N GLN A 265 11.80 -5.05 -11.55
CA GLN A 265 10.90 -5.59 -12.59
C GLN A 265 10.47 -4.57 -13.64
N LEU A 266 10.44 -3.27 -13.28
CA LEU A 266 10.15 -2.22 -14.26
C LEU A 266 11.12 -2.23 -15.45
N PHE A 267 12.36 -2.67 -15.22
CA PHE A 267 13.40 -2.69 -16.25
C PHE A 267 13.52 -4.01 -17.02
N GLU A 268 12.65 -4.99 -16.74
CA GLU A 268 12.66 -6.31 -17.38
C GLU A 268 11.87 -6.33 -18.69
N SER A 269 10.88 -5.44 -18.82
CA SER A 269 10.00 -5.32 -19.99
C SER A 269 9.49 -3.87 -20.13
N THR A 270 8.67 -3.60 -21.14
CA THR A 270 8.13 -2.26 -21.43
C THR A 270 6.67 -2.07 -21.02
N ASP A 271 6.05 -3.09 -20.46
CA ASP A 271 4.60 -3.18 -20.30
C ASP A 271 4.17 -3.66 -18.91
N LYS A 272 5.07 -3.73 -17.93
CA LYS A 272 4.64 -3.94 -16.54
C LYS A 272 3.82 -2.74 -16.08
N VAL A 273 2.65 -3.05 -15.50
CA VAL A 273 1.85 -2.11 -14.75
C VAL A 273 1.84 -2.65 -13.32
N LEU A 274 2.55 -1.98 -12.42
CA LEU A 274 2.66 -2.39 -11.02
C LEU A 274 1.77 -1.50 -10.17
N ASP A 275 0.52 -1.93 -9.98
CA ASP A 275 -0.42 -1.35 -9.01
C ASP A 275 -0.69 -2.40 -7.91
N ALA A 276 -1.70 -2.15 -7.06
CA ALA A 276 -2.06 -2.97 -5.93
C ALA A 276 -2.11 -4.48 -6.24
N GLU A 277 -2.71 -4.88 -7.36
CA GLU A 277 -2.88 -6.28 -7.75
C GLU A 277 -1.54 -6.99 -8.02
N GLU A 278 -0.70 -6.43 -8.89
CA GLU A 278 0.59 -7.02 -9.25
C GLU A 278 1.58 -6.96 -8.08
N ILE A 279 1.59 -5.84 -7.34
CA ILE A 279 2.43 -5.67 -6.16
C ILE A 279 2.03 -6.69 -5.08
N TYR A 280 0.73 -6.93 -4.88
CA TYR A 280 0.26 -7.93 -3.93
C TYR A 280 0.58 -9.36 -4.36
N SER A 281 0.40 -9.69 -5.63
CA SER A 281 0.81 -11.00 -6.15
C SER A 281 2.30 -11.27 -5.91
N LEU A 282 3.16 -10.27 -6.12
CA LEU A 282 4.59 -10.38 -5.83
C LEU A 282 4.83 -10.52 -4.32
N ALA A 283 4.13 -9.74 -3.48
CA ALA A 283 4.23 -9.82 -2.03
C ALA A 283 3.93 -11.23 -1.49
N LYS A 284 2.88 -11.89 -2.01
CA LYS A 284 2.54 -13.28 -1.64
C LYS A 284 3.65 -14.27 -1.94
N SER A 285 4.39 -14.09 -3.04
CA SER A 285 5.52 -14.95 -3.38
C SER A 285 6.77 -14.71 -2.51
N MET A 286 6.85 -13.55 -1.86
CA MET A 286 8.00 -13.12 -1.05
C MET A 286 7.79 -13.23 0.47
N ALA A 287 6.53 -13.34 0.91
CA ALA A 287 6.14 -13.42 2.32
C ALA A 287 6.59 -14.73 2.97
#